data_AF-A0A4Q7VX67-F1
#
_entry.id   AF-A0A4Q7VX67-F1
#
_cell.length_a   1.000
_cell.length_b   1.000
_cell.length_c   1.000
_cell.angle_alpha   90.00
_cell.angle_beta   90.00
_cell.angle_gamma   90.00
#
_symmetry.space_group_name_H-M   'P 1'
#
loop_
_entity.id
_entity.type
_entity.pdbx_description
1 polymer ?
#
loop_
_entity_poly.entity_id
_entity_poly.type
_entity_poly.pdbx_seq_one_letter_code
_entity_poly.pdbx_strand_id
1 'polypeptide(L)'
;MKTTTITTLALLAALSGLAQAQTAAPAATQSTDPIVQMRTEKRDANQVYREATTAARKERDAKVNAAVDAAVKDAKAQGKDPMVARRDARSKARAATRPAYDAQMAAARKERDTARAAAQATATKS
;
A
#
# COMPACT_ATOMS: atom_id res chain seq x y z
N MET A 1 19.61 39.13 -47.96
CA MET A 1 19.39 37.69 -48.12
C MET A 1 19.13 37.07 -46.76
N LYS A 2 18.19 36.11 -46.73
CA LYS A 2 17.62 35.37 -45.59
C LYS A 2 16.49 36.12 -44.87
N THR A 3 15.21 35.93 -45.23
CA THR A 3 14.32 34.74 -45.02
C THR A 3 14.30 34.35 -43.52
N THR A 4 13.21 34.28 -42.77
CA THR A 4 11.78 34.18 -43.08
C THR A 4 10.98 34.67 -41.89
N THR A 5 9.88 35.29 -42.24
CA THR A 5 8.70 35.74 -41.53
C THR A 5 7.92 34.66 -40.74
N ILE A 6 7.09 35.16 -39.80
CA ILE A 6 5.71 34.71 -39.49
C ILE A 6 5.57 33.46 -38.61
N THR A 7 4.64 33.30 -37.66
CA THR A 7 3.59 34.08 -36.96
C THR A 7 2.86 33.04 -36.11
N THR A 8 2.35 33.43 -34.93
CA THR A 8 1.16 32.95 -34.16
C THR A 8 1.52 33.00 -32.68
N LEU A 9 1.15 34.06 -31.96
CA LEU A 9 -0.19 34.45 -31.51
C LEU A 9 -0.92 33.35 -30.73
N ALA A 10 -1.36 33.76 -29.54
CA ALA A 10 -2.41 33.18 -28.71
C ALA A 10 -2.01 32.10 -27.68
N LEU A 11 -1.97 32.60 -26.44
CA LEU A 11 -2.83 32.12 -25.36
C LEU A 11 -2.45 30.78 -24.72
N LEU A 12 -1.60 30.86 -23.69
CA LEU A 12 -1.67 29.92 -22.56
C LEU A 12 -1.40 30.61 -21.23
N ALA A 13 -2.03 31.77 -21.02
CA ALA A 13 -2.23 32.37 -19.71
C ALA A 13 -3.49 31.77 -19.07
N ALA A 14 -3.51 30.45 -18.85
CA ALA A 14 -4.59 29.77 -18.14
C ALA A 14 -4.22 28.31 -17.82
N LEU A 15 -3.16 28.05 -17.06
CA LEU A 15 -2.91 26.72 -16.48
C LEU A 15 -1.99 26.74 -15.24
N SER A 16 -1.75 27.90 -14.62
CA SER A 16 -1.27 27.99 -13.23
C SER A 16 -2.46 27.75 -12.29
N GLY A 17 -3.05 26.57 -12.42
CA GLY A 17 -4.12 26.10 -11.55
C GLY A 17 -3.62 26.00 -10.12
N LEU A 18 -4.19 26.83 -9.26
CA LEU A 18 -4.47 26.53 -7.86
C LEU A 18 -3.33 25.81 -7.14
N ALA A 19 -2.19 26.49 -6.99
CA ALA A 19 -1.31 26.22 -5.85
C ALA A 19 -2.11 26.58 -4.60
N GLN A 20 -2.93 25.66 -4.12
CA GLN A 20 -3.52 25.72 -2.80
C GLN A 20 -2.35 25.86 -1.83
N ALA A 21 -2.16 27.07 -1.32
CA ALA A 21 -1.42 27.30 -0.10
C ALA A 21 -2.19 26.59 1.02
N GLN A 22 -2.07 25.27 1.11
CA GLN A 22 -2.23 24.57 2.38
C GLN A 22 -1.04 25.02 3.22
N THR A 23 -1.25 26.11 3.96
CA THR A 23 -0.52 26.32 5.20
C THR A 23 -0.59 25.00 5.94
N ALA A 24 0.55 24.30 6.02
CA ALA A 24 0.68 23.16 6.91
C ALA A 24 0.23 23.68 8.28
N ALA A 25 -0.90 23.19 8.78
CA ALA A 25 -1.30 23.44 10.15
C ALA A 25 -0.07 23.14 11.02
N PRO A 26 0.24 23.98 12.03
CA PRO A 26 1.33 23.67 12.94
C PRO A 26 1.17 22.22 13.37
N ALA A 27 2.22 21.41 13.19
CA ALA A 27 2.22 20.02 13.60
C ALA A 27 1.65 20.01 15.01
N ALA A 28 0.51 19.33 15.20
CA ALA A 28 -0.21 19.35 16.46
C ALA A 28 0.82 19.09 17.56
N THR A 29 0.97 20.04 18.48
CA THR A 29 1.89 19.92 19.61
C THR A 29 1.61 18.57 20.24
N GLN A 30 2.60 17.67 20.18
CA GLN A 30 2.44 16.35 20.78
C GLN A 30 2.04 16.60 22.22
N SER A 31 0.88 16.07 22.61
CA SER A 31 0.39 16.25 23.97
C SER A 31 1.47 15.77 24.93
N THR A 32 1.73 16.53 25.98
CA THR A 32 2.66 16.13 27.05
C THR A 32 2.02 15.15 28.02
N ASP A 33 0.70 14.90 27.89
CA ASP A 33 0.00 13.87 28.66
C ASP A 33 0.50 12.48 28.23
N PRO A 34 1.15 11.72 29.14
CA PRO A 34 1.69 10.39 28.86
C PRO A 34 0.64 9.42 28.30
N ILE A 35 -0.63 9.55 28.72
CA ILE A 35 -1.72 8.70 28.25
C ILE A 35 -2.08 9.03 26.80
N VAL A 36 -2.03 10.31 26.42
CA VAL A 36 -2.30 10.75 25.04
C VAL A 36 -1.15 10.37 24.10
N GLN A 37 0.10 10.44 24.57
CA GLN A 37 1.28 9.96 23.84
C GLN A 37 1.17 8.46 23.57
N MET A 38 0.94 7.64 24.60
CA MET A 38 0.74 6.19 24.45
C MET A 38 -0.37 5.86 23.44
N ARG A 39 -1.51 6.57 23.49
CA ARG A 39 -2.61 6.31 22.55
C ARG A 39 -2.20 6.60 21.10
N THR A 40 -1.44 7.67 20.91
CA THR A 40 -0.92 8.06 19.58
C THR A 40 0.08 7.05 19.07
N GLU A 41 1.08 6.67 19.87
CA GLU A 41 2.08 5.66 19.50
C GLU A 41 1.43 4.29 19.18
N LYS A 42 0.43 3.87 19.97
CA LYS A 42 -0.34 2.65 19.67
C LYS A 42 -1.12 2.75 18.36
N ARG A 43 -1.69 3.91 18.05
CA ARG A 43 -2.40 4.17 16.79
C ARG A 43 -1.43 4.12 15.61
N ASP A 44 -0.25 4.72 15.75
CA ASP A 44 0.77 4.74 14.71
C ASP A 44 1.32 3.33 14.46
N ALA A 45 1.61 2.57 15.52
CA ALA A 45 1.99 1.15 15.40
C ALA A 45 0.91 0.30 14.69
N ASN A 46 -0.37 0.56 14.96
CA ASN A 46 -1.47 -0.10 14.26
C ASN A 46 -1.57 0.35 12.79
N GLN A 47 -1.27 1.61 12.49
CA GLN A 47 -1.28 2.12 11.12
C GLN A 47 -0.20 1.45 10.28
N VAL A 48 1.03 1.38 10.79
CA VAL A 48 2.14 0.66 10.15
C VAL A 48 1.78 -0.80 9.88
N TYR A 49 1.18 -1.48 10.88
CA TYR A 49 0.71 -2.86 10.70
C TYR A 49 -0.35 -3.01 9.60
N ARG A 50 -1.29 -2.05 9.50
CA ARG A 50 -2.34 -2.07 8.45
C ARG A 50 -1.75 -1.85 7.06
N GLU A 51 -0.79 -0.95 6.94
CA GLU A 51 -0.08 -0.68 5.69
C GLU A 51 0.71 -1.90 5.24
N ALA A 52 1.48 -2.51 6.14
CA ALA A 52 2.20 -3.76 5.89
C ALA A 52 1.26 -4.90 5.47
N THR A 53 0.11 -5.04 6.16
CA THR A 53 -0.92 -6.04 5.81
C THR A 53 -1.48 -5.80 4.41
N THR A 54 -1.75 -4.54 4.06
CA THR A 54 -2.31 -4.17 2.76
C THR A 54 -1.31 -4.44 1.64
N ALA A 55 -0.04 -4.06 1.84
CA ALA A 55 1.04 -4.32 0.90
C ALA A 55 1.23 -5.83 0.66
N ALA A 56 1.32 -6.62 1.73
CA ALA A 56 1.49 -8.08 1.63
C ALA A 56 0.31 -8.76 0.92
N ARG A 57 -0.93 -8.29 1.16
CA ARG A 57 -2.12 -8.80 0.44
C ARG A 57 -2.05 -8.46 -1.04
N LYS A 58 -1.72 -7.21 -1.38
CA LYS A 58 -1.61 -6.77 -2.78
C LYS A 58 -0.55 -7.58 -3.53
N GLU A 59 0.60 -7.81 -2.92
CA GLU A 59 1.68 -8.62 -3.50
C GLU A 59 1.22 -10.06 -3.74
N ARG A 60 0.58 -10.68 -2.74
CA ARG A 60 0.05 -12.03 -2.84
C ARG A 60 -1.03 -12.14 -3.92
N ASP A 61 -1.97 -11.20 -3.95
CA ASP A 61 -3.07 -11.21 -4.92
C ASP A 61 -2.55 -11.02 -6.35
N ALA A 62 -1.53 -10.18 -6.56
CA ALA A 62 -0.88 -10.04 -7.86
C ALA A 62 -0.26 -11.37 -8.33
N LYS A 63 0.45 -12.09 -7.44
CA LYS A 63 1.03 -13.41 -7.76
C LYS A 63 -0.05 -14.46 -8.07
N VAL A 64 -1.12 -14.49 -7.30
CA VAL A 64 -2.25 -15.41 -7.52
C VAL A 64 -2.96 -15.11 -8.84
N ASN A 65 -3.22 -13.84 -9.14
CA ASN A 65 -3.90 -13.44 -10.37
C ASN A 65 -3.03 -13.73 -11.59
N ALA A 66 -1.73 -13.44 -11.56
CA ALA A 66 -0.81 -13.79 -12.64
C ALA A 66 -0.80 -15.29 -12.95
N ALA A 67 -0.80 -16.14 -11.90
CA ALA A 67 -0.87 -17.58 -12.07
C ALA A 67 -2.21 -18.06 -12.66
N VAL A 68 -3.31 -17.43 -12.23
CA VAL A 68 -4.65 -17.70 -12.77
C VAL A 68 -4.75 -17.31 -14.23
N ASP A 69 -4.30 -16.12 -14.60
CA ASP A 69 -4.38 -15.60 -15.97
C ASP A 69 -3.54 -16.46 -16.93
N ALA A 70 -2.34 -16.86 -16.50
CA ALA A 70 -1.51 -17.80 -17.25
C ALA A 70 -2.22 -19.15 -17.46
N ALA A 71 -2.82 -19.72 -16.40
CA ALA A 71 -3.52 -21.00 -16.48
C ALA A 71 -4.79 -20.95 -17.34
N VAL A 72 -5.57 -19.87 -17.26
CA VAL A 72 -6.77 -19.68 -18.09
C VAL A 72 -6.40 -19.51 -19.56
N LYS A 73 -5.34 -18.74 -19.84
CA LYS A 73 -4.82 -18.56 -21.21
C LYS A 73 -4.37 -19.89 -21.82
N ASP A 74 -3.61 -20.67 -21.05
CA ASP A 74 -3.13 -21.99 -21.48
C ASP A 74 -4.29 -22.98 -21.69
N ALA A 75 -5.25 -23.03 -20.76
CA ALA A 75 -6.43 -23.87 -20.90
C ALA A 75 -7.25 -23.54 -22.15
N LYS A 76 -7.45 -22.24 -22.43
CA LYS A 76 -8.15 -21.79 -23.65
C LYS A 76 -7.39 -22.20 -24.92
N ALA A 77 -6.07 -22.10 -24.92
CA ALA A 77 -5.24 -22.53 -26.06
C ALA A 77 -5.28 -24.05 -26.30
N GLN A 78 -5.43 -24.83 -25.23
CA GLN A 78 -5.48 -26.30 -25.28
C GLN A 78 -6.90 -26.86 -25.42
N GLY A 79 -7.94 -26.02 -25.54
CA GLY A 79 -9.34 -26.46 -25.58
C GLY A 79 -9.85 -27.09 -24.28
N LYS A 80 -9.20 -26.81 -23.13
CA LYS A 80 -9.60 -27.27 -21.80
C LYS A 80 -10.55 -26.27 -21.13
N ASP A 81 -11.32 -26.74 -20.14
CA ASP A 81 -12.25 -25.88 -19.38
C ASP A 81 -11.49 -24.77 -18.59
N PRO A 82 -11.68 -23.48 -18.95
CA PRO A 82 -10.99 -22.37 -18.29
C PRO A 82 -11.43 -22.16 -16.83
N MET A 83 -12.63 -22.58 -16.44
CA MET A 83 -13.12 -22.42 -15.06
C MET A 83 -12.44 -23.40 -14.10
N VAL A 84 -12.26 -24.66 -14.55
CA VAL A 84 -11.49 -25.66 -13.79
C VAL A 84 -10.04 -25.21 -13.66
N ALA A 85 -9.41 -24.78 -14.75
CA ALA A 85 -8.04 -24.28 -14.73
C ALA A 85 -7.86 -23.09 -13.79
N ARG A 86 -8.79 -22.12 -13.82
CA ARG A 86 -8.81 -20.96 -12.91
C ARG A 86 -8.89 -21.40 -11.45
N ARG A 87 -9.81 -22.29 -11.11
CA ARG A 87 -10.01 -22.74 -9.72
C ARG A 87 -8.76 -23.43 -9.19
N ASP A 88 -8.20 -24.34 -9.97
CA ASP A 88 -7.06 -25.14 -9.58
C ASP A 88 -5.80 -24.29 -9.47
N ALA A 89 -5.57 -23.38 -10.43
CA ALA A 89 -4.46 -22.43 -10.39
C ALA A 89 -4.56 -21.48 -9.19
N ARG A 90 -5.76 -20.96 -8.91
CA ARG A 90 -5.98 -20.09 -7.74
C ARG A 90 -5.69 -20.82 -6.43
N SER A 91 -6.15 -22.06 -6.31
CA SER A 91 -5.90 -22.90 -5.12
C SER A 91 -4.41 -23.15 -4.92
N LYS A 92 -3.72 -23.62 -5.97
CA LYS A 92 -2.28 -23.90 -5.96
C LYS A 92 -1.45 -22.65 -5.66
N ALA A 93 -1.74 -21.54 -6.32
CA ALA A 93 -1.01 -20.29 -6.12
C ALA A 93 -1.22 -19.72 -4.71
N ARG A 94 -2.43 -19.84 -4.14
CA ARG A 94 -2.69 -19.45 -2.74
C ARG A 94 -1.93 -20.32 -1.75
N ALA A 95 -1.88 -21.64 -1.98
CA ALA A 95 -1.11 -22.56 -1.15
C ALA A 95 0.39 -22.24 -1.23
N ALA A 96 0.92 -22.04 -2.44
CA ALA A 96 2.34 -21.72 -2.65
C ALA A 96 2.76 -20.38 -2.02
N THR A 97 1.89 -19.37 -2.06
CA THR A 97 2.18 -18.04 -1.48
C THR A 97 1.91 -17.94 0.02
N ARG A 98 1.26 -18.94 0.62
CA ARG A 98 0.85 -18.94 2.04
C ARG A 98 2.03 -18.78 3.00
N PRO A 99 3.14 -19.54 2.91
CA PRO A 99 4.21 -19.46 3.91
C PRO A 99 4.89 -18.09 3.94
N ALA A 100 5.16 -17.51 2.77
CA ALA A 100 5.77 -16.18 2.68
C ALA A 100 4.85 -15.08 3.24
N TYR A 101 3.55 -15.15 2.91
CA TYR A 101 2.56 -14.22 3.45
C TYR A 101 2.46 -14.34 4.98
N ASP A 102 2.38 -15.56 5.51
CA ASP A 102 2.26 -15.79 6.94
C ASP A 102 3.52 -15.33 7.70
N ALA A 103 4.72 -15.53 7.12
CA ALA A 103 5.98 -15.01 7.67
C ALA A 103 6.01 -13.47 7.72
N GLN A 104 5.60 -12.79 6.64
CA GLN A 104 5.47 -11.33 6.61
C GLN A 104 4.47 -10.83 7.68
N MET A 105 3.34 -11.51 7.85
CA MET A 105 2.34 -11.14 8.86
C MET A 105 2.83 -11.41 10.29
N ALA A 106 3.60 -12.46 10.52
CA ALA A 106 4.21 -12.72 11.82
C ALA A 106 5.22 -11.63 12.19
N ALA A 107 6.07 -11.22 11.25
CA ALA A 107 7.02 -10.13 11.44
C ALA A 107 6.30 -8.79 11.76
N ALA A 108 5.32 -8.40 10.94
CA ALA A 108 4.56 -7.18 11.16
C ALA A 108 3.79 -7.17 12.48
N ARG A 109 3.27 -8.32 12.93
CA ARG A 109 2.64 -8.46 14.25
C ARG A 109 3.65 -8.24 15.38
N LYS A 110 4.83 -8.86 15.28
CA LYS A 110 5.89 -8.73 16.28
C LYS A 110 6.35 -7.28 16.42
N GLU A 111 6.53 -6.57 15.32
CA GLU A 111 6.89 -5.15 15.32
C GLU A 111 5.82 -4.29 16.00
N ARG A 112 4.56 -4.48 15.61
CA ARG A 112 3.42 -3.77 16.24
C ARG A 112 3.36 -4.04 17.74
N ASP A 113 3.48 -5.30 18.16
CA ASP A 113 3.36 -5.67 19.57
C ASP A 113 4.54 -5.13 20.40
N THR A 114 5.74 -5.10 19.81
CA THR A 114 6.92 -4.44 20.40
C THR A 114 6.69 -2.93 20.57
N ALA A 115 6.22 -2.25 19.52
CA ALA A 115 5.92 -0.81 19.57
C ALA A 115 4.81 -0.48 20.58
N ARG A 116 3.77 -1.32 20.67
CA ARG A 116 2.69 -1.16 21.65
C ARG A 116 3.16 -1.40 23.08
N ALA A 117 4.08 -2.33 23.30
CA ALA A 117 4.68 -2.57 24.62
C ALA A 117 5.58 -1.39 25.02
N ALA A 118 6.38 -0.85 24.10
CA ALA A 118 7.16 0.36 24.32
C ALA A 118 6.27 1.56 24.69
N ALA A 119 5.18 1.77 23.94
CA ALA A 119 4.20 2.82 24.22
C ALA A 119 3.46 2.62 25.55
N GLN A 120 3.26 1.37 25.99
CA GLN A 120 2.69 1.10 27.31
C GLN A 120 3.68 1.45 28.43
N ALA A 121 4.97 1.18 28.22
CA ALA A 121 6.01 1.44 29.21
C ALA A 121 6.27 2.95 29.41
N THR A 122 6.09 3.78 28.39
CA THR A 122 6.20 5.24 28.48
C THR A 122 5.11 5.83 29.38
N ALA A 123 3.86 5.35 29.23
CA ALA A 123 2.74 5.78 30.07
C ALA A 123 2.85 5.35 31.53
N THR A 124 3.46 4.20 31.84
CA THR A 124 3.58 3.71 33.24
C THR A 124 4.77 4.28 34.02
N LYS A 125 5.72 4.92 33.32
CA LYS A 125 6.91 5.55 33.93
C LYS A 125 6.74 7.05 34.21
N SER A 126 5.59 7.60 33.83
CA SER A 126 5.22 9.01 34.00
C SER A 126 4.25 9.15 35.16
#